data_AF-A0A3D4Y1U1-F1
#
_entry.id   AF-A0A3D4Y1U1-F1
#
_cell.length_a   1.000
_cell.length_b   1.000
_cell.length_c   1.000
_cell.angle_alpha   90.00
_cell.angle_beta   90.00
_cell.angle_gamma   90.00
#
_symmetry.space_group_name_H-M   'P 1'
#
loop_
_entity.id
_entity.type
_entity.pdbx_description
1 polymer ?
#
loop_
_entity_poly.entity_id
_entity_poly.type
_entity_poly.pdbx_seq_one_letter_code
_entity_poly.pdbx_strand_id
1 'polypeptide(L)'
;MIQNDDILNMNFYKKEKFTGSYQGMRYLIQKDQEEDAEDENVKHDIFRVTIWPGPYNFASTADDLKSSAVFPFTPEGKEQVVGWLNEQWSARRTEWPGR
;
A
#
# COMPACT_ATOMS: atom_id res chain seq x y z
N MET A 1 11.03 8.69 -7.80
CA MET A 1 9.61 8.40 -7.50
C MET A 1 9.36 6.96 -7.86
N ILE A 2 8.45 6.29 -7.16
CA ILE A 2 8.03 4.92 -7.45
C ILE A 2 7.27 4.91 -8.78
N GLN A 3 7.56 3.95 -9.65
CA GLN A 3 6.92 3.73 -10.94
C GLN A 3 6.01 2.50 -10.91
N ASN A 4 5.11 2.39 -11.89
CA ASN A 4 4.20 1.23 -11.98
C ASN A 4 4.92 -0.11 -12.19
N ASP A 5 6.12 -0.06 -12.77
CA ASP A 5 6.98 -1.23 -12.99
C ASP A 5 7.77 -1.63 -11.73
N ASP A 6 7.88 -0.74 -10.73
CA ASP A 6 8.51 -1.05 -9.43
C ASP A 6 7.59 -1.92 -8.54
N ILE A 7 6.30 -2.02 -8.89
CA ILE A 7 5.32 -2.84 -8.19
C ILE A 7 4.79 -3.96 -9.09
N LEU A 8 4.43 -5.09 -8.48
CA LEU A 8 4.18 -6.34 -9.19
C LEU A 8 2.88 -6.32 -10.01
N ASN A 9 2.71 -7.27 -10.93
CA ASN A 9 1.50 -7.37 -11.74
C ASN A 9 0.29 -7.90 -10.93
N MET A 10 -0.92 -7.75 -11.47
CA MET A 10 -2.15 -8.19 -10.79
C MET A 10 -2.18 -9.69 -10.47
N ASN A 11 -1.56 -10.54 -11.30
CA ASN A 11 -1.54 -11.98 -11.06
C ASN A 11 -0.72 -12.36 -9.84
N PHE A 12 0.28 -11.57 -9.48
CA PHE A 12 1.00 -11.71 -8.21
C PHE A 12 0.09 -11.40 -7.03
N TYR A 13 -0.58 -10.25 -7.05
CA TYR A 13 -1.44 -9.81 -5.95
C TYR A 13 -2.67 -10.67 -5.70
N LYS A 14 -3.11 -11.46 -6.69
CA LYS A 14 -4.14 -12.48 -6.50
C LYS A 14 -3.69 -13.64 -5.60
N LYS A 15 -2.37 -13.81 -5.40
CA LYS A 15 -1.77 -14.96 -4.72
C LYS A 15 -1.01 -14.55 -3.46
N GLU A 16 -0.34 -13.40 -3.51
CA GLU A 16 0.64 -13.05 -2.49
C GLU A 16 0.67 -11.54 -2.25
N LYS A 17 1.10 -11.16 -1.04
CA LYS A 17 1.34 -9.77 -0.65
C LYS A 17 2.75 -9.35 -1.04
N PHE A 18 2.93 -8.09 -1.36
CA PHE A 18 4.22 -7.51 -1.73
C PHE A 18 4.66 -6.48 -0.69
N THR A 19 5.91 -6.55 -0.26
CA THR A 19 6.54 -5.49 0.52
C THR A 19 7.64 -4.82 -0.29
N GLY A 20 7.72 -3.50 -0.18
CA GLY A 20 8.76 -2.70 -0.80
C GLY A 20 9.21 -1.56 0.09
N SER A 21 10.16 -0.78 -0.41
CA SER A 21 10.64 0.40 0.29
C SER A 21 11.13 1.45 -0.69
N TYR A 22 10.94 2.71 -0.35
CA TYR A 22 11.41 3.85 -1.11
C TYR A 22 11.90 4.94 -0.16
N GLN A 23 13.21 5.24 -0.21
CA GLN A 23 13.87 6.33 0.53
C GLN A 23 13.40 6.48 2.00
N GLY A 24 13.53 5.40 2.79
CA GLY A 24 13.18 5.40 4.23
C GLY A 24 11.72 5.05 4.53
N MET A 25 10.82 5.22 3.56
CA MET A 25 9.44 4.74 3.64
C MET A 25 9.36 3.26 3.27
N ARG A 26 8.68 2.45 4.08
CA ARG A 26 8.35 1.06 3.77
C ARG A 26 6.88 0.97 3.39
N TYR A 27 6.54 0.01 2.53
CA TYR A 27 5.16 -0.21 2.13
C TYR A 27 4.83 -1.70 1.97
N LEU A 28 3.57 -2.04 2.22
CA LEU A 28 2.94 -3.33 2.01
C LEU A 28 1.76 -3.12 1.07
N ILE A 29 1.67 -3.90 0.01
CA ILE A 29 0.53 -3.93 -0.91
C ILE A 29 -0.02 -5.35 -0.91
N GLN A 30 -1.31 -5.49 -0.63
CA GLN A 30 -1.96 -6.79 -0.60
C GLN A 30 -3.38 -6.68 -1.14
N LYS A 31 -3.89 -7.79 -1.66
CA LYS A 31 -5.32 -7.95 -1.92
C LYS A 31 -6.04 -8.11 -0.59
N ASP A 32 -7.17 -7.44 -0.44
CA ASP A 32 -8.09 -7.60 0.68
C ASP A 32 -9.54 -7.57 0.16
N GLN A 33 -10.51 -7.76 1.04
CA GLN A 33 -11.93 -7.65 0.73
C GLN A 33 -12.60 -6.63 1.64
N GLU A 34 -13.41 -5.76 1.03
CA GLU A 34 -14.21 -4.78 1.76
C GLU A 34 -15.70 -5.07 1.53
N GLU A 35 -16.49 -4.89 2.58
CA GLU A 35 -17.94 -5.06 2.56
C GLU A 35 -18.57 -3.89 1.80
N ASP A 36 -19.60 -4.20 1.01
CA ASP A 36 -20.35 -3.18 0.31
C ASP A 36 -21.10 -2.29 1.30
N ALA A 37 -21.12 -0.98 1.04
CA ALA A 37 -21.79 -0.02 1.92
C ALA A 37 -23.32 -0.21 1.95
N GLU A 38 -23.90 -0.80 0.90
CA GLU A 38 -25.33 -1.04 0.78
C GLU A 38 -25.73 -2.47 1.20
N ASP A 39 -24.81 -3.45 1.13
CA ASP A 39 -25.06 -4.85 1.51
C ASP A 39 -23.82 -5.55 2.10
N GLU A 40 -23.84 -5.81 3.41
CA GLU A 40 -22.77 -6.50 4.15
C GLU A 40 -22.46 -7.93 3.64
N ASN A 41 -23.38 -8.55 2.89
CA ASN A 41 -23.16 -9.87 2.29
C ASN A 41 -22.38 -9.81 0.97
N VAL A 42 -22.22 -8.62 0.39
CA VAL A 42 -21.45 -8.40 -0.83
C VAL A 42 -20.05 -7.93 -0.45
N LYS A 43 -19.03 -8.59 -1.02
CA LYS A 43 -17.62 -8.24 -0.80
C LYS A 43 -16.93 -7.96 -2.12
N HIS A 44 -16.19 -6.86 -2.18
CA HIS A 44 -15.41 -6.48 -3.34
C HIS A 44 -13.92 -6.63 -3.07
N ASP A 45 -13.19 -7.11 -4.07
CA ASP A 45 -11.74 -7.19 -4.00
C ASP A 45 -11.13 -5.79 -4.09
N ILE A 46 -10.24 -5.47 -3.14
CA ILE A 46 -9.54 -4.19 -3.05
C ILE A 46 -8.02 -4.40 -2.91
N PHE A 47 -7.24 -3.39 -3.27
CA PHE A 47 -5.88 -3.23 -2.77
C PHE A 47 -5.92 -2.57 -1.40
N ARG A 48 -5.34 -3.20 -0.39
CA ARG A 48 -4.95 -2.53 0.85
C ARG A 48 -3.46 -2.22 0.79
N VAL A 49 -3.13 -0.93 0.89
CA VAL A 49 -1.76 -0.44 0.96
C VAL A 49 -1.50 0.03 2.37
N THR A 50 -0.35 -0.27 2.94
CA THR A 50 0.07 0.27 4.24
C THR A 50 1.49 0.77 4.15
N ILE A 51 1.76 1.97 4.67
CA ILE A 51 3.09 2.58 4.75
C ILE A 51 3.50 2.80 6.19
N TRP A 52 4.80 2.79 6.44
CA TRP A 52 5.38 3.12 7.74
C TRP A 52 6.85 3.53 7.60
N PRO A 53 7.40 4.28 8.56
CA PRO A 53 8.83 4.59 8.57
C PRO A 53 9.67 3.33 8.86
N GLY A 54 10.80 3.19 8.16
CA GLY A 54 11.82 2.20 8.51
C GLY A 54 12.43 2.45 9.90
N PRO A 55 13.28 1.54 10.42
CA PRO A 55 13.86 0.39 9.73
C PRO A 55 13.08 -0.92 9.93
N TYR A 56 12.07 -0.96 10.80
CA TYR A 56 11.39 -2.20 11.17
C TYR A 56 10.41 -2.70 10.09
N ASN A 57 10.09 -3.99 10.12
CA ASN A 57 9.09 -4.59 9.22
C ASN A 57 7.67 -4.33 9.73
N PHE A 58 6.67 -4.63 8.90
CA PHE A 58 5.26 -4.38 9.23
C PHE A 58 4.81 -4.95 10.59
N ALA A 59 5.26 -6.15 10.96
CA ALA A 59 4.84 -6.81 12.20
C ALA A 59 5.51 -6.21 13.44
N SER A 60 6.70 -5.62 13.29
CA SER A 60 7.48 -5.03 14.38
C SER A 60 7.29 -3.52 14.52
N THR A 61 6.64 -2.86 13.56
CA THR A 61 6.28 -1.44 13.66
C THR A 61 4.96 -1.28 14.39
N ALA A 62 4.88 -0.30 15.30
CA ALA A 62 3.67 0.03 16.02
C ALA A 62 2.57 0.55 15.07
N ASP A 63 1.31 0.26 15.36
CA ASP A 63 0.19 0.54 14.43
C ASP A 63 -0.11 2.03 14.27
N ASP A 64 0.22 2.85 15.26
CA ASP A 64 0.12 4.31 15.22
C ASP A 64 1.06 4.96 14.20
N LEU A 65 2.16 4.27 13.85
CA LEU A 65 3.10 4.70 12.81
C LEU A 65 2.73 4.20 11.41
N LYS A 66 1.66 3.40 11.30
CA LYS A 66 1.19 2.87 10.02
C LYS A 66 0.08 3.74 9.48
N SER A 67 0.11 3.99 8.17
CA SER A 67 -1.00 4.62 7.46
C SER A 67 -1.44 3.69 6.35
N SER A 68 -2.74 3.41 6.27
CA SER A 68 -3.30 2.54 5.24
C SER A 68 -4.30 3.28 4.35
N ALA A 69 -4.33 2.89 3.08
CA ALA A 69 -5.32 3.32 2.12
C ALA A 69 -5.83 2.11 1.34
N VAL A 70 -7.07 2.21 0.85
CA VAL A 70 -7.72 1.18 0.04
C VAL A 70 -8.01 1.71 -1.36
N PHE A 71 -7.86 0.85 -2.36
CA PHE A 71 -8.09 1.19 -3.76
C PHE A 71 -8.79 0.03 -4.47
N PRO A 72 -9.51 0.27 -5.58
CA PRO A 72 -10.12 -0.81 -6.37
C PRO A 72 -9.08 -1.83 -6.83
N PHE A 73 -9.40 -3.13 -6.80
CA PHE A 73 -8.49 -4.18 -7.30
C PHE A 73 -8.51 -4.29 -8.83
N THR A 74 -8.13 -3.20 -9.52
CA THR A 74 -8.10 -3.08 -10.99
C THR A 74 -6.74 -2.56 -11.47
N PRO A 75 -6.42 -2.61 -12.78
CA PRO A 75 -5.20 -1.98 -13.32
C PRO A 75 -5.10 -0.49 -12.98
N GLU A 76 -6.20 0.25 -13.05
CA GLU A 76 -6.27 1.68 -12.71
C GLU A 76 -6.09 1.89 -11.21
N GLY A 77 -6.65 1.01 -10.38
CA GLY A 77 -6.41 1.04 -8.94
C GLY A 77 -4.94 0.79 -8.59
N LYS A 78 -4.23 -0.06 -9.35
CA LYS A 78 -2.78 -0.25 -9.20
C LYS A 78 -2.01 1.07 -9.47
N GLU A 79 -2.42 1.85 -10.47
CA GLU A 79 -1.83 3.17 -10.73
C GLU A 79 -2.11 4.16 -9.58
N GLN A 80 -3.33 4.13 -9.02
CA GLN A 80 -3.69 4.94 -7.84
C GLN A 80 -2.82 4.60 -6.62
N VAL A 81 -2.52 3.31 -6.40
CA VAL A 81 -1.58 2.87 -5.35
C VAL A 81 -0.23 3.56 -5.51
N VAL A 82 0.33 3.58 -6.72
CA VAL A 82 1.63 4.23 -7.00
C VAL A 82 1.55 5.73 -6.78
N GLY A 83 0.48 6.37 -7.25
CA GLY A 83 0.23 7.80 -7.02
C GLY A 83 0.23 8.14 -5.54
N TRP A 84 -0.54 7.38 -4.75
CA TRP A 84 -0.65 7.58 -3.31
C TRP A 84 0.68 7.33 -2.58
N LEU A 85 1.43 6.29 -2.92
CA LEU A 85 2.74 6.05 -2.32
C LEU A 85 3.70 7.24 -2.56
N ASN A 86 3.73 7.77 -3.78
CA ASN A 86 4.56 8.94 -4.09
C ASN A 86 4.09 10.20 -3.36
N GLU A 87 2.78 10.41 -3.25
CA GLU A 87 2.20 11.52 -2.50
C GLU A 87 2.56 11.44 -1.02
N GLN A 88 2.37 10.28 -0.38
CA GLN A 88 2.71 10.09 1.03
C GLN A 88 4.21 10.29 1.26
N TRP A 89 5.05 9.77 0.37
CA TRP A 89 6.48 10.01 0.45
C TRP A 89 6.81 11.51 0.38
N SER A 90 6.23 12.22 -0.59
CA SER A 90 6.51 13.63 -0.81
C SER A 90 5.95 14.55 0.29
N ALA A 91 4.79 14.22 0.85
CA ALA A 91 4.15 14.99 1.91
C ALA A 91 4.87 14.86 3.25
N ARG A 92 5.41 13.67 3.57
CA ARG A 92 6.00 13.36 4.87
C ARG A 92 7.52 13.21 4.82
N ARG A 93 8.20 13.96 3.94
CA ARG A 93 9.66 13.84 3.70
C ARG A 93 10.52 13.90 4.96
N THR A 94 10.08 14.62 6.00
CA THR A 94 10.80 14.75 7.27
C THR A 94 10.59 13.55 8.22
N GLU A 95 9.55 12.76 8.01
CA GLU A 95 9.22 11.57 8.83
C GLU A 95 9.91 10.31 8.33
N TRP A 96 10.33 10.30 7.06
CA TRP A 96 11.09 9.19 6.51
C TRP A 96 12.54 9.30 6.99
N PRO A 97 13.05 8.31 7.75
CA PRO A 97 14.45 8.31 8.13
C PRO A 97 15.29 8.29 6.86
N GLY A 98 15.94 9.42 6.58
CA GLY A 98 16.89 9.55 5.49
C GLY A 98 18.01 8.54 5.68
N ARG A 99 18.43 7.91 4.59
CA ARG A 99 19.62 7.06 4.59
C ARG A 99 20.86 7.89 4.31
#